data_AF-T0YSU3-F1
#
_entry.id   AF-T0YSU3-F1
#
_cell.length_a   1.000
_cell.length_b   1.000
_cell.length_c   1.000
_cell.angle_alpha   90.00
_cell.angle_beta   90.00
_cell.angle_gamma   90.00
#
_symmetry.space_group_name_H-M   'P 1'
#
loop_
_entity.id
_entity.type
_entity.pdbx_description
1 polymer ?
#
loop_
_entity_poly.entity_id
_entity_poly.type
_entity_poly.pdbx_seq_one_letter_code
_entity_poly.pdbx_strand_id
1 'polypeptide(L)'
;RLGSRDPGEGVEIACDVAGDRARGSVLASDAFFPFADGIEVAAGAGVVAILQPGGSLRDPEVIAAAERAGIAMYFTGWRVFRH
;
A
#
# COMPACT_ATOMS: atom_id res chain seq x y z
N ARG A 1 -11.65 7.41 -14.10
CA ARG A 1 -10.26 7.93 -14.04
C ARG A 1 -9.77 7.60 -12.63
N LEU A 2 -9.00 6.53 -12.46
CA LEU A 2 -8.35 6.24 -11.19
C LEU A 2 -7.01 6.99 -11.20
N GLY A 3 -6.92 8.05 -10.43
CA GLY A 3 -5.69 8.78 -10.20
C GLY A 3 -5.90 9.56 -8.92
N SER A 4 -5.60 8.92 -7.79
CA SER A 4 -5.56 9.62 -6.50
C SER A 4 -4.39 10.59 -6.51
N ARG A 5 -4.53 11.72 -5.81
CA ARG A 5 -3.41 12.67 -5.66
C ARG A 5 -2.52 12.30 -4.47
N ASP A 6 -3.03 11.43 -3.61
CA ASP A 6 -2.38 10.90 -2.42
C ASP A 6 -2.32 9.36 -2.52
N PRO A 7 -1.16 8.73 -2.28
CA PRO A 7 -1.06 7.27 -2.15
C PRO A 7 -2.02 6.68 -1.11
N GLY A 8 -2.31 7.38 -0.01
CA GLY A 8 -3.28 6.93 1.01
C GLY A 8 -4.70 6.80 0.46
N GLU A 9 -5.20 7.87 -0.18
CA GLU A 9 -6.49 7.90 -0.89
C GLU A 9 -6.56 6.79 -1.97
N GLY A 10 -5.42 6.50 -2.63
CA GLY A 10 -5.34 5.43 -3.62
C GLY A 10 -5.62 4.04 -3.04
N VAL A 11 -5.13 3.77 -1.84
CA VAL A 11 -5.41 2.50 -1.14
C VAL A 11 -6.87 2.41 -0.73
N GLU A 12 -7.44 3.49 -0.18
CA GLU A 12 -8.86 3.53 0.20
C GLU A 12 -9.76 3.18 -0.98
N ILE A 13 -9.58 3.86 -2.12
CA ILE A 13 -10.36 3.60 -3.34
C ILE A 13 -10.16 2.15 -3.80
N ALA A 14 -8.92 1.63 -3.78
CA ALA A 14 -8.65 0.27 -4.22
C ALA A 14 -9.33 -0.77 -3.33
N CYS A 15 -9.29 -0.59 -2.01
CA CYS A 15 -9.94 -1.44 -1.02
C CYS A 15 -11.47 -1.38 -1.15
N ASP A 16 -12.04 -0.18 -1.31
CA ASP A 16 -13.48 0.00 -1.51
C ASP A 16 -13.98 -0.69 -2.78
N VAL A 17 -13.24 -0.55 -3.89
CA VAL A 17 -13.56 -1.22 -5.17
C VAL A 17 -13.42 -2.74 -5.06
N ALA A 18 -12.45 -3.22 -4.27
CA ALA A 18 -12.27 -4.66 -4.04
C ALA A 18 -13.40 -5.25 -3.18
N GLY A 19 -13.86 -4.52 -2.15
CA GLY A 19 -14.80 -5.01 -1.16
C GLY A 19 -14.28 -6.25 -0.44
N ASP A 20 -15.13 -7.25 -0.22
CA ASP A 20 -14.76 -8.51 0.45
C ASP A 20 -13.58 -9.25 -0.21
N ARG A 21 -13.31 -8.98 -1.50
CA ARG A 21 -12.20 -9.59 -2.24
C ARG A 21 -10.83 -9.04 -1.83
N ALA A 22 -10.76 -7.95 -1.08
CA ALA A 22 -9.50 -7.43 -0.54
C ALA A 22 -8.90 -8.39 0.50
N ARG A 23 -9.73 -9.13 1.23
CA ARG A 23 -9.28 -10.05 2.28
C ARG A 23 -8.49 -11.22 1.68
N GLY A 24 -7.24 -11.39 2.12
CA GLY A 24 -6.32 -12.40 1.59
C GLY A 24 -5.64 -11.99 0.28
N SER A 25 -5.89 -10.77 -0.21
CA SER A 25 -5.29 -10.26 -1.44
C SER A 25 -3.90 -9.67 -1.24
N VAL A 26 -3.25 -9.37 -2.36
CA VAL A 26 -1.96 -8.68 -2.42
C VAL A 26 -2.17 -7.31 -3.06
N LEU A 27 -1.65 -6.26 -2.45
CA LEU A 27 -1.69 -4.89 -2.96
C LEU A 27 -0.36 -4.52 -3.63
N ALA A 28 -0.42 -3.84 -4.77
CA ALA A 28 0.77 -3.32 -5.45
C ALA A 28 0.63 -1.81 -5.64
N SER A 29 1.67 -1.07 -5.24
CA SER A 29 1.77 0.38 -5.40
C SER A 29 2.81 0.73 -6.47
N ASP A 30 2.49 1.67 -7.34
CA ASP A 30 3.37 2.17 -8.40
C ASP A 30 4.45 3.15 -7.88
N ALA A 31 4.19 3.74 -6.71
CA ALA A 31 5.07 4.63 -5.96
C ALA A 31 5.29 4.12 -4.53
N PHE A 32 6.25 4.72 -3.82
CA PHE A 32 6.43 4.41 -2.40
C PHE A 32 5.26 4.95 -1.56
N PHE A 33 5.13 4.45 -0.34
CA PHE A 33 4.25 5.05 0.66
C PHE A 33 4.93 6.24 1.36
N PRO A 34 4.33 7.45 1.34
CA PRO A 34 4.88 8.60 2.03
C PRO A 34 4.65 8.52 3.54
N PHE A 35 3.58 7.84 3.98
CA PHE A 35 3.20 7.65 5.39
C PHE A 35 2.62 6.24 5.61
N ALA A 36 2.39 5.88 6.87
CA ALA A 36 1.90 4.56 7.27
C ALA A 36 0.38 4.36 7.10
N ASP A 37 -0.37 5.44 6.86
CA ASP A 37 -1.83 5.46 6.69
C ASP A 37 -2.32 4.47 5.63
N GLY A 38 -1.68 4.44 4.45
CA GLY A 38 -2.01 3.48 3.40
C GLY A 38 -1.82 2.01 3.84
N ILE A 39 -0.88 1.73 4.75
CA ILE A 39 -0.68 0.39 5.30
C ILE A 39 -1.79 0.03 6.29
N GLU A 40 -2.21 1.00 7.10
CA GLU A 40 -3.30 0.84 8.07
C GLU A 40 -4.64 0.56 7.37
N VAL A 41 -4.92 1.28 6.27
CA VAL A 41 -6.09 1.02 5.42
C VAL A 41 -6.04 -0.39 4.81
N ALA A 42 -4.90 -0.77 4.22
CA ALA A 42 -4.72 -2.10 3.64
C ALA A 42 -4.91 -3.22 4.69
N ALA A 43 -4.40 -3.01 5.90
CA ALA A 43 -4.57 -3.93 7.02
C ALA A 43 -6.04 -4.08 7.42
N GLY A 44 -6.77 -2.96 7.54
CA GLY A 44 -8.20 -2.96 7.82
C GLY A 44 -9.03 -3.72 6.78
N ALA A 45 -8.60 -3.70 5.51
CA ALA A 45 -9.20 -4.45 4.42
C ALA A 45 -8.78 -5.94 4.35
N GLY A 46 -7.84 -6.37 5.20
CA GLY A 46 -7.35 -7.75 5.24
C GLY A 46 -6.37 -8.12 4.13
N VAL A 47 -5.66 -7.14 3.56
CA VAL A 47 -4.53 -7.39 2.64
C VAL A 47 -3.43 -8.13 3.39
N VAL A 48 -2.82 -9.13 2.75
CA VAL A 48 -1.79 -9.98 3.40
C VAL A 48 -0.36 -9.65 2.95
N ALA A 49 -0.22 -8.99 1.81
CA ALA A 49 1.08 -8.55 1.33
C ALA A 49 0.99 -7.26 0.50
N ILE A 50 2.06 -6.46 0.54
CA ILE A 50 2.20 -5.20 -0.19
C ILE A 50 3.50 -5.20 -0.99
N LEU A 51 3.44 -4.84 -2.26
CA LEU A 51 4.60 -4.56 -3.11
C LEU A 51 4.69 -3.04 -3.33
N GLN A 52 5.85 -2.46 -3.07
CA GLN A 52 6.10 -1.04 -3.33
C GLN A 52 7.57 -0.79 -3.70
N PRO A 53 7.93 0.33 -4.35
CA PRO A 53 9.29 0.58 -4.82
C PRO A 53 10.34 0.79 -3.71
N GLY A 54 9.94 1.40 -2.59
CA GLY A 54 10.83 1.91 -1.55
C GLY A 54 11.50 3.22 -1.94
N GLY A 55 12.37 3.69 -1.05
CA GLY A 55 13.09 4.96 -1.18
C GLY A 55 12.36 6.16 -0.58
N SER A 56 11.41 5.91 0.33
CA SER A 56 10.82 6.95 1.17
C SER A 56 11.76 7.26 2.33
N LEU A 57 11.87 8.53 2.73
CA LEU A 57 12.54 8.89 3.98
C LEU A 57 11.88 8.21 5.19
N ARG A 58 10.58 7.86 5.05
CA ARG A 58 9.74 7.27 6.08
C ARG A 58 9.54 5.76 5.91
N ASP A 59 10.32 5.09 5.06
CA ASP A 59 10.24 3.63 4.93
C ASP A 59 10.33 2.89 6.28
N PRO A 60 11.15 3.30 7.28
CA PRO A 60 11.14 2.66 8.59
C PRO A 60 9.78 2.70 9.31
N GLU A 61 9.04 3.80 9.20
CA GLU A 61 7.71 3.96 9.80
C GLU A 61 6.67 3.05 9.11
N VAL A 62 6.75 3.01 7.77
CA VAL A 62 5.88 2.21 6.90
C VAL A 62 6.12 0.71 7.09
N ILE A 63 7.39 0.28 7.17
CA ILE A 63 7.78 -1.12 7.44
C ILE A 63 7.27 -1.53 8.81
N ALA A 64 7.50 -0.71 9.83
CA ALA A 64 7.03 -1.02 11.18
C ALA A 64 5.49 -1.14 11.25
N ALA A 65 4.75 -0.37 10.45
CA ALA A 65 3.30 -0.52 10.34
C ALA A 65 2.90 -1.86 9.71
N ALA A 66 3.58 -2.27 8.64
CA ALA A 66 3.35 -3.56 8.00
C ALA A 66 3.67 -4.74 8.94
N GLU A 67 4.79 -4.67 9.68
CA GLU A 67 5.16 -5.67 10.69
C GLU A 67 4.11 -5.78 11.80
N ARG A 68 3.64 -4.65 12.35
CA ARG A 68 2.57 -4.65 13.37
C ARG A 68 1.26 -5.25 12.83
N ALA A 69 0.95 -5.02 11.56
CA ALA A 69 -0.24 -5.54 10.90
C ALA A 69 -0.10 -7.00 10.43
N GLY A 70 1.10 -7.60 10.50
CA GLY A 70 1.37 -8.94 9.95
C GLY A 70 1.31 -8.99 8.42
N ILE A 71 1.55 -7.87 7.74
CA ILE A 71 1.56 -7.76 6.28
C ILE A 71 2.99 -7.98 5.77
N ALA A 72 3.16 -8.92 4.84
CA ALA A 72 4.44 -9.08 4.17
C ALA A 72 4.72 -7.89 3.21
N MET A 73 5.83 -7.17 3.41
CA MET A 73 6.20 -6.04 2.54
C MET A 73 7.39 -6.39 1.66
N TYR A 74 7.24 -6.14 0.35
CA TYR A 74 8.29 -6.37 -0.65
C TYR A 74 8.66 -5.07 -1.36
N PHE A 75 9.97 -4.87 -1.52
CA PHE A 75 10.53 -3.73 -2.22
C PHE A 75 10.92 -4.10 -3.65
N THR A 76 10.37 -3.40 -4.63
CA THR A 76 10.69 -3.64 -6.04
C THR A 76 11.94 -2.89 -6.50
N GLY A 77 12.22 -1.71 -5.93
CA GLY A 77 13.29 -0.81 -6.36
C GLY A 77 12.95 0.05 -7.58
N TRP A 78 11.76 -0.09 -8.17
CA TRP A 78 11.37 0.62 -9.41
C TRP A 78 10.00 1.28 -9.26
N ARG A 79 9.92 2.58 -9.55
CA ARG A 79 8.62 3.27 -9.69
C ARG A 79 8.08 3.09 -11.10
N VAL A 80 6.76 2.89 -11.22
CA VAL A 80 6.09 2.60 -12.50
C VAL A 80 4.95 3.58 -12.79
N PHE A 81 5.17 4.86 -12.50
CA PHE A 81 4.20 5.93 -12.77
C PHE A 81 3.73 5.93 -14.24
N ARG A 82 2.44 6.19 -14.41
CA ARG A 82 1.82 6.42 -15.71
C ARG A 82 0.83 7.58 -15.61
N HIS A 83 0.94 8.54 -16.53
CA HIS A 83 0.12 9.75 -16.58
C HIS A 83 -1.02 9.63 -17.59
#